data_AF-A0A1F4DEU4-F1
#
_entry.id   AF-A0A1F4DEU4-F1
#
_cell.length_a   1.000
_cell.length_b   1.000
_cell.length_c   1.000
_cell.angle_alpha   90.00
_cell.angle_beta   90.00
_cell.angle_gamma   90.00
#
_symmetry.space_group_name_H-M   'P 1'
#
loop_
_entity.id
_entity.type
_entity.pdbx_description
1 polymer ?
#
loop_
_entity_poly.entity_id
_entity_poly.type
_entity_poly.pdbx_seq_one_letter_code
_entity_poly.pdbx_strand_id
1 'polypeptide(L)'
;MPLQNRVDPWGRLQAVTARGTLLGNRGILHNARKEIITTSARKGWVTCLLEFEGRRREVFGAGTYSELFFLDEATAFSAGHRPCAECRRERYNEFKSAWVAANPELVRSGNPPIGEIDKVLHAERVDREGRKVIFEGTFGDLPPGTFIELDGNAVLVWHRGLLRWFFEGYSRLDESPAASASVRVLTPASVVTVFRAGFSPGVHVSANS
;
A
#
# COMPACT_ATOMS: atom_id res chain seq x y z
N MET A 1 -11.45 18.43 13.82
CA MET A 1 -10.11 17.93 13.41
C MET A 1 -10.29 16.60 12.70
N PRO A 2 -9.57 16.34 11.60
CA PRO A 2 -9.65 15.04 10.93
C PRO A 2 -9.15 13.92 11.85
N LEU A 3 -9.73 12.71 11.70
CA LEU A 3 -9.21 11.52 12.38
C LEU A 3 -7.86 11.12 11.80
N GLN A 4 -7.01 10.48 12.61
CA GLN A 4 -5.72 9.95 12.18
C GLN A 4 -5.91 8.62 11.42
N ASN A 5 -6.43 8.71 10.20
CA ASN A 5 -6.83 7.53 9.42
C ASN A 5 -6.45 7.61 7.93
N ARG A 6 -5.61 8.57 7.54
CA ARG A 6 -5.03 8.62 6.19
C ARG A 6 -3.69 7.95 6.17
N VAL A 7 -3.47 7.09 5.19
CA VAL A 7 -2.26 6.29 5.10
C VAL A 7 -1.33 6.87 4.04
N ASP A 8 -0.09 7.17 4.44
CA ASP A 8 0.97 7.55 3.51
C ASP A 8 1.71 6.32 2.92
N PRO A 9 2.59 6.50 1.92
CA PRO A 9 3.33 5.38 1.31
C PRO A 9 4.26 4.63 2.27
N TRP A 10 4.70 5.25 3.37
CA TRP A 10 5.44 4.56 4.45
C TRP A 10 4.53 3.71 5.34
N GLY A 11 3.21 3.85 5.21
CA GLY A 11 2.21 3.16 6.00
C GLY A 11 1.86 3.85 7.31
N ARG A 12 2.30 5.10 7.53
CA ARG A 12 1.98 5.89 8.72
C ARG A 12 0.57 6.44 8.63
N LEU A 13 -0.05 6.66 9.80
CA LEU A 13 -1.40 7.22 9.89
C LEU A 13 -1.30 8.72 10.17
N GLN A 14 -1.93 9.53 9.34
CA GLN A 14 -1.93 11.00 9.41
C GLN A 14 -3.36 11.53 9.58
N ALA A 15 -3.48 12.65 10.30
CA ALA A 15 -4.73 13.37 10.49
C ALA A 15 -4.85 14.49 9.45
N VAL A 16 -5.35 14.15 8.25
CA VAL A 16 -5.54 15.10 7.14
C VAL A 16 -6.92 14.95 6.50
N THR A 17 -7.36 15.98 5.77
CA THR A 17 -8.74 16.08 5.24
C THR A 17 -8.95 15.43 3.87
N ALA A 18 -7.87 15.04 3.17
CA ALA A 18 -7.96 14.38 1.86
C ALA A 18 -8.93 13.20 1.91
N ARG A 19 -9.73 12.94 0.87
CA ARG A 19 -10.77 11.89 0.95
C ARG A 19 -10.20 10.47 0.76
N GLY A 20 -9.25 10.32 -0.15
CA GLY A 20 -8.80 9.03 -0.64
C GLY A 20 -9.82 8.37 -1.58
N THR A 21 -9.38 7.34 -2.30
CA THR A 21 -10.21 6.56 -3.24
C THR A 21 -10.44 5.12 -2.79
N LEU A 22 -9.68 4.66 -1.80
CA LEU A 22 -9.79 3.32 -1.22
C LEU A 22 -9.91 3.39 0.29
N LEU A 23 -10.67 2.46 0.84
CA LEU A 23 -10.70 2.16 2.26
C LEU A 23 -9.67 1.08 2.58
N GLY A 24 -9.27 0.92 3.83
CA GLY A 24 -8.53 -0.26 4.26
C GLY A 24 -8.71 -0.60 5.73
N ASN A 25 -8.19 -1.77 6.07
CA ASN A 25 -8.41 -2.41 7.36
C ASN A 25 -7.10 -3.07 7.83
N ARG A 26 -6.67 -2.69 9.04
CA ARG A 26 -5.55 -3.30 9.79
C ARG A 26 -5.99 -3.86 11.15
N GLY A 27 -7.29 -4.05 11.35
CA GLY A 27 -7.94 -4.40 12.61
C GLY A 27 -8.44 -3.18 13.39
N ILE A 28 -8.66 -3.35 14.69
CA ILE A 28 -9.10 -2.29 15.60
C ILE A 28 -7.85 -1.60 16.16
N LEU A 29 -7.61 -0.36 15.73
CA LEU A 29 -6.43 0.44 16.07
C LEU A 29 -6.75 1.57 17.04
N HIS A 30 -8.04 1.89 17.22
CA HIS A 30 -8.50 3.04 17.99
C HIS A 30 -9.10 2.64 19.35
N ASN A 31 -9.07 3.56 20.29
CA ASN A 31 -9.81 3.47 21.56
C ASN A 31 -11.21 4.09 21.43
N ALA A 32 -12.02 4.07 22.50
CA ALA A 32 -13.38 4.64 22.51
C ALA A 32 -13.45 6.14 22.17
N ARG A 33 -12.34 6.88 22.27
CA ARG A 33 -12.23 8.30 21.89
C ARG A 33 -11.78 8.50 20.44
N LYS A 34 -11.69 7.43 19.65
CA LYS A 34 -11.21 7.42 18.25
C LYS A 34 -9.74 7.80 18.09
N GLU A 35 -8.95 7.64 19.14
CA GLU A 35 -7.50 7.88 19.12
C GLU A 35 -6.76 6.59 18.76
N ILE A 36 -5.76 6.67 17.88
CA ILE A 36 -4.92 5.53 17.51
C ILE A 36 -4.03 5.11 18.69
N ILE A 37 -4.08 3.82 19.04
CA ILE A 37 -3.29 3.21 20.12
C ILE A 37 -2.35 2.10 19.62
N THR A 38 -2.51 1.66 18.37
CA THR A 38 -1.59 0.71 17.70
C THR A 38 -1.61 0.93 16.19
N THR A 39 -0.54 0.52 15.50
CA THR A 39 -0.40 0.66 14.04
C THR A 39 -1.01 -0.51 13.26
N SER A 40 -1.19 -1.67 13.92
CA SER A 40 -1.90 -2.83 13.38
C SER A 40 -2.31 -3.84 14.47
N ALA A 41 -3.38 -4.61 14.20
CA ALA A 41 -3.83 -5.69 15.07
C ALA A 41 -3.86 -7.07 14.37
N ARG A 42 -3.45 -7.14 13.10
CA ARG A 42 -3.42 -8.36 12.29
C ARG A 42 -2.39 -8.24 11.17
N LYS A 43 -1.98 -9.39 10.59
CA LYS A 43 -1.04 -9.44 9.44
C LYS A 43 -1.70 -9.15 8.09
N GLY A 44 -2.93 -9.61 7.91
CA GLY A 44 -3.66 -9.42 6.66
C GLY A 44 -4.23 -8.01 6.57
N TRP A 45 -3.42 -7.03 6.16
CA TRP A 45 -3.88 -5.68 5.86
C TRP A 45 -4.46 -5.64 4.46
N VAL A 46 -5.66 -5.07 4.35
CA VAL A 46 -6.42 -5.11 3.09
C VAL A 46 -6.92 -3.73 2.69
N THR A 47 -7.07 -3.53 1.39
CA THR A 47 -7.84 -2.41 0.82
C THR A 47 -9.21 -2.86 0.37
N CYS A 48 -10.20 -2.03 0.64
CA CYS A 48 -11.60 -2.23 0.35
C CYS A 48 -12.11 -1.14 -0.59
N LEU A 49 -13.25 -1.38 -1.23
CA LEU A 49 -14.04 -0.32 -1.86
C LEU A 49 -14.57 0.64 -0.79
N LEU A 50 -14.74 1.91 -1.14
CA LEU A 50 -15.40 2.89 -0.27
C LEU A 50 -16.87 2.53 -0.01
N GLU A 51 -17.54 2.01 -1.04
CA GLU A 51 -18.94 1.58 -1.00
C GLU A 51 -19.04 0.14 -1.45
N PHE A 52 -19.83 -0.67 -0.72
CA PHE A 52 -20.06 -2.07 -1.05
C PHE A 52 -21.40 -2.52 -0.49
N GLU A 53 -22.30 -3.02 -1.35
CA GLU A 53 -23.61 -3.58 -0.97
C GLU A 53 -24.46 -2.67 -0.06
N GLY A 54 -24.39 -1.34 -0.25
CA GLY A 54 -25.14 -0.38 0.57
C GLY A 54 -24.73 -0.32 2.06
N ARG A 55 -23.60 -0.94 2.44
CA ARG A 55 -23.14 -0.99 3.84
C ARG A 55 -22.84 0.41 4.36
N ARG A 56 -23.54 0.80 5.44
CA ARG A 56 -23.27 2.02 6.19
C ARG A 56 -22.37 1.72 7.38
N ARG A 57 -21.41 2.60 7.66
CA ARG A 57 -20.43 2.44 8.74
C ARG A 57 -20.20 3.76 9.44
N GLU A 58 -20.00 3.70 10.75
CA GLU A 58 -19.41 4.79 11.50
C GLU A 58 -17.89 4.64 11.44
N VAL A 59 -17.19 5.69 10.99
CA VAL A 59 -15.72 5.69 11.01
C VAL A 59 -15.24 5.62 12.45
N PHE A 60 -14.41 4.62 12.74
CA PHE A 60 -13.91 4.28 14.07
C PHE A 60 -15.07 4.03 15.05
N GLY A 61 -16.04 3.24 14.60
CA GLY A 61 -17.14 2.75 15.44
C GLY A 61 -16.63 1.83 16.56
N ALA A 62 -17.28 1.87 17.72
CA ALA A 62 -16.90 1.06 18.87
C ALA A 62 -16.96 -0.44 18.55
N GLY A 63 -15.86 -1.16 18.80
CA GLY A 63 -15.78 -2.60 18.54
C GLY A 63 -15.67 -2.99 17.06
N THR A 64 -15.54 -2.02 16.13
CA THR A 64 -15.33 -2.29 14.71
C THR A 64 -13.88 -1.99 14.31
N TYR A 65 -13.46 -2.52 13.16
CA TYR A 65 -12.14 -2.22 12.64
C TYR A 65 -12.00 -0.72 12.34
N SER A 66 -10.77 -0.24 12.33
CA SER A 66 -10.46 1.16 12.03
C SER A 66 -10.41 1.38 10.53
N GLU A 67 -11.36 2.14 9.99
CA GLU A 67 -11.39 2.52 8.58
C GLU A 67 -10.22 3.44 8.24
N LEU A 68 -9.28 2.92 7.45
CA LEU A 68 -8.17 3.68 6.91
C LEU A 68 -8.47 4.11 5.48
N PHE A 69 -7.83 5.15 4.99
CA PHE A 69 -8.07 5.68 3.65
C PHE A 69 -6.75 5.96 2.93
N PHE A 70 -6.74 5.67 1.64
CA PHE A 70 -5.57 5.75 0.77
C PHE A 70 -5.89 6.64 -0.41
N LEU A 71 -4.90 7.39 -0.89
CA LEU A 71 -5.02 8.13 -2.14
C LEU A 71 -5.44 7.18 -3.28
N ASP A 72 -4.74 6.06 -3.43
CA ASP A 72 -4.95 5.06 -4.49
C ASP A 72 -4.36 3.69 -4.11
N GLU A 73 -4.33 2.76 -5.09
CA GLU A 73 -3.84 1.40 -4.88
C GLU A 73 -2.32 1.33 -4.79
N ALA A 74 -1.58 2.13 -5.57
CA ALA A 74 -0.12 2.20 -5.48
C ALA A 74 0.34 2.63 -4.07
N THR A 75 -0.31 3.64 -3.49
CA THR A 75 -0.09 4.07 -2.10
C THR A 75 -0.33 2.92 -1.13
N ALA A 76 -1.41 2.17 -1.35
CA ALA A 76 -1.78 1.07 -0.48
C ALA A 76 -0.81 -0.11 -0.56
N PHE A 77 -0.34 -0.46 -1.76
CA PHE A 77 0.70 -1.46 -1.97
C PHE A 77 2.01 -1.04 -1.33
N SER A 78 2.41 0.23 -1.44
CA SER A 78 3.58 0.76 -0.73
C SER A 78 3.46 0.58 0.79
N ALA A 79 2.28 0.88 1.34
CA ALA A 79 1.96 0.61 2.74
C ALA A 79 1.77 -0.89 3.07
N GLY A 80 1.89 -1.79 2.10
CA GLY A 80 1.81 -3.25 2.25
C GLY A 80 0.40 -3.85 2.23
N HIS A 81 -0.64 -3.12 1.83
CA HIS A 81 -2.01 -3.64 1.77
C HIS A 81 -2.24 -4.36 0.45
N ARG A 82 -2.89 -5.52 0.52
CA ARG A 82 -3.40 -6.23 -0.65
C ARG A 82 -4.90 -5.95 -0.87
N PRO A 83 -5.47 -6.24 -2.03
CA PRO A 83 -6.92 -6.15 -2.22
C PRO A 83 -7.69 -7.08 -1.26
N CYS A 84 -8.86 -6.63 -0.82
CA CYS A 84 -9.77 -7.41 0.02
C CYS A 84 -10.48 -8.50 -0.79
N ALA A 85 -10.53 -9.72 -0.24
CA ALA A 85 -11.21 -10.85 -0.88
C ALA A 85 -12.75 -10.73 -0.85
N GLU A 86 -13.33 -9.79 -0.11
CA GLU A 86 -14.78 -9.61 -0.07
C GLU A 86 -15.23 -8.60 -1.15
N CYS A 87 -15.02 -7.32 -0.90
CA CYS A 87 -15.51 -6.24 -1.78
C CYS A 87 -14.64 -5.99 -3.01
N ARG A 88 -13.39 -6.50 -3.06
CA ARG A 88 -12.49 -6.36 -4.21
C ARG A 88 -12.12 -7.75 -4.78
N ARG A 89 -13.05 -8.70 -4.78
CA ARG A 89 -12.82 -10.13 -5.09
C ARG A 89 -12.03 -10.36 -6.38
N GLU A 90 -12.42 -9.72 -7.48
CA GLU A 90 -11.73 -9.87 -8.78
C GLU A 90 -10.28 -9.41 -8.69
N ARG A 91 -10.06 -8.18 -8.22
CA ARG A 91 -8.72 -7.61 -8.02
C ARG A 91 -7.87 -8.39 -7.01
N TYR A 92 -8.51 -8.99 -6.01
CA TYR A 92 -7.87 -9.91 -5.07
C TYR A 92 -7.39 -11.19 -5.75
N ASN A 93 -8.21 -11.81 -6.60
CA ASN A 93 -7.83 -13.02 -7.33
C ASN A 93 -6.68 -12.73 -8.31
N GLU A 94 -6.78 -11.61 -9.03
CA GLU A 94 -5.73 -11.13 -9.92
C GLU A 94 -4.41 -10.92 -9.18
N PHE A 95 -4.42 -10.16 -8.08
CA PHE A 95 -3.23 -9.93 -7.25
C PHE A 95 -2.68 -11.24 -6.70
N LYS A 96 -3.52 -12.12 -6.14
CA LYS A 96 -3.07 -13.39 -5.57
C LYS A 96 -2.39 -14.26 -6.64
N SER A 97 -3.00 -14.36 -7.82
CA SER A 97 -2.46 -15.13 -8.93
C SER A 97 -1.10 -14.58 -9.38
N ALA A 98 -1.03 -13.27 -9.63
CA ALA A 98 0.20 -12.60 -10.04
C ALA A 98 1.30 -12.71 -8.97
N TRP A 99 0.95 -12.57 -7.68
CA TRP A 99 1.88 -12.69 -6.58
C TRP A 99 2.49 -14.07 -6.46
N VAL A 100 1.68 -15.13 -6.59
CA VAL A 100 2.18 -16.51 -6.54
C VAL A 100 3.03 -16.84 -7.76
N ALA A 101 2.61 -16.39 -8.95
CA ALA A 101 3.38 -16.60 -10.18
C ALA A 101 4.73 -15.89 -10.16
N ALA A 102 4.79 -14.68 -9.58
CA ALA A 102 5.99 -13.86 -9.51
C ALA A 102 6.95 -14.25 -8.36
N ASN A 103 6.44 -14.92 -7.31
CA ASN A 103 7.21 -15.28 -6.12
C ASN A 103 7.01 -16.77 -5.71
N PRO A 104 7.21 -17.74 -6.63
CA PRO A 104 6.92 -19.15 -6.37
C PRO A 104 7.73 -19.74 -5.20
N GLU A 105 8.93 -19.23 -4.95
CA GLU A 105 9.83 -19.65 -3.88
C GLU A 105 9.45 -19.14 -2.48
N LEU A 106 8.57 -18.13 -2.39
CA LEU A 106 8.15 -17.54 -1.12
C LEU A 106 6.94 -18.26 -0.48
N VAL A 107 6.38 -19.25 -1.16
CA VAL A 107 5.19 -20.00 -0.72
C VAL A 107 5.36 -21.50 -0.96
N ARG A 108 4.59 -22.32 -0.24
CA ARG A 108 4.76 -23.79 -0.29
C ARG A 108 4.11 -24.47 -1.48
N SER A 109 3.19 -23.80 -2.16
CA SER A 109 2.42 -24.38 -3.27
C SER A 109 1.96 -23.30 -4.26
N GLY A 110 1.55 -23.71 -5.46
CA GLY A 110 1.00 -22.81 -6.49
C GLY A 110 -0.38 -22.23 -6.17
N ASN A 111 -1.01 -22.61 -5.04
CA ASN A 111 -2.23 -21.98 -4.55
C ASN A 111 -2.25 -21.95 -3.02
N PRO A 112 -1.40 -21.12 -2.40
CA PRO A 112 -1.26 -21.10 -0.96
C PRO A 112 -2.47 -20.46 -0.30
N PRO A 113 -2.74 -20.76 0.99
CA PRO A 113 -3.64 -19.96 1.80
C PRO A 113 -3.17 -18.50 1.82
N ILE A 114 -4.10 -17.55 1.79
CA ILE A 114 -3.74 -16.13 1.77
C ILE A 114 -2.91 -15.68 2.98
N GLY A 115 -3.04 -16.40 4.10
CA GLY A 115 -2.23 -16.19 5.29
C GLY A 115 -0.73 -16.43 5.09
N GLU A 116 -0.30 -17.19 4.09
CA GLU A 116 1.13 -17.31 3.75
C GLU A 116 1.63 -16.03 3.08
N ILE A 117 0.90 -15.50 2.11
CA ILE A 117 1.20 -14.20 1.47
C ILE A 117 1.17 -13.07 2.51
N ASP A 118 0.18 -13.06 3.41
CA ASP A 118 0.07 -12.07 4.48
C ASP A 118 1.29 -12.10 5.42
N LYS A 119 1.91 -13.26 5.65
CA LYS A 119 3.14 -13.39 6.45
C LYS A 119 4.35 -12.80 5.73
N VAL A 120 4.50 -13.07 4.44
CA VAL A 120 5.59 -12.51 3.62
C VAL A 120 5.47 -10.99 3.57
N LEU A 121 4.31 -10.48 3.16
CA LEU A 121 4.05 -9.05 3.13
C LEU A 121 4.24 -8.40 4.51
N HIS A 122 3.93 -9.10 5.61
CA HIS A 122 4.16 -8.58 6.96
C HIS A 122 5.65 -8.40 7.26
N ALA A 123 6.48 -9.41 6.95
CA ALA A 123 7.93 -9.32 7.13
C ALA A 123 8.58 -8.25 6.22
N GLU A 124 8.00 -7.99 5.05
CA GLU A 124 8.50 -6.97 4.11
C GLU A 124 7.99 -5.56 4.37
N ARG A 125 7.01 -5.38 5.27
CA ARG A 125 6.45 -4.04 5.57
C ARG A 125 6.89 -3.51 6.93
N VAL A 126 7.10 -4.37 7.91
CA VAL A 126 7.43 -3.99 9.29
C VAL A 126 8.51 -4.92 9.84
N ASP A 127 9.57 -4.35 10.41
CA ASP A 127 10.66 -5.10 11.04
C ASP A 127 10.30 -5.56 12.47
N ARG A 128 11.26 -6.20 13.17
CA ARG A 128 11.04 -6.70 14.52
C ARG A 128 10.80 -5.58 15.55
N GLU A 129 11.27 -4.38 15.25
CA GLU A 129 11.11 -3.18 16.07
C GLU A 129 9.85 -2.37 15.72
N GLY A 130 9.04 -2.84 14.76
CA GLY A 130 7.81 -2.16 14.36
C GLY A 130 8.01 -1.05 13.32
N ARG A 131 9.22 -0.91 12.76
CA ARG A 131 9.58 0.15 11.79
C ARG A 131 9.30 -0.32 10.38
N LYS A 132 9.01 0.65 9.49
CA LYS A 132 8.81 0.39 8.05
C LYS A 132 10.09 -0.23 7.47
N VAL A 133 9.95 -1.41 6.87
CA VAL A 133 11.04 -2.02 6.09
C VAL A 133 11.19 -1.25 4.78
N ILE A 134 12.42 -0.86 4.49
CA ILE A 134 12.88 -0.14 3.31
C ILE A 134 14.14 -0.87 2.86
N PHE A 135 14.27 -1.14 1.56
CA PHE A 135 15.46 -1.80 1.00
C PHE A 135 16.08 -0.95 -0.11
N GLU A 136 17.35 -1.18 -0.41
CA GLU A 136 18.05 -0.52 -1.51
C GLU A 136 17.77 -1.23 -2.83
N GLY A 137 17.47 -0.47 -3.88
CA GLY A 137 17.30 -0.98 -5.24
C GLY A 137 17.95 -0.06 -6.27
N THR A 138 18.36 -0.61 -7.41
CA THR A 138 18.84 0.17 -8.55
C THR A 138 17.67 0.87 -9.21
N PHE A 139 17.73 2.19 -9.34
CA PHE A 139 16.62 3.01 -9.84
C PHE A 139 16.11 2.57 -11.22
N GLY A 140 17.01 2.30 -12.17
CA GLY A 140 16.67 1.89 -13.54
C GLY A 140 15.98 0.52 -13.64
N ASP A 141 16.06 -0.31 -12.60
CA ASP A 141 15.47 -1.65 -12.55
C ASP A 141 14.09 -1.68 -11.87
N LEU A 142 13.61 -0.52 -11.40
CA LEU A 142 12.35 -0.41 -10.68
C LEU A 142 11.16 -0.33 -11.66
N PRO A 143 10.19 -1.26 -11.56
CA PRO A 143 9.02 -1.24 -12.43
C PRO A 143 8.06 -0.10 -12.03
N PRO A 144 7.24 0.39 -12.99
CA PRO A 144 6.15 1.31 -12.70
C PRO A 144 5.24 0.79 -11.57
N GLY A 145 4.82 1.66 -10.67
CA GLY A 145 4.04 1.31 -9.49
C GLY A 145 4.86 1.27 -8.19
N THR A 146 6.19 1.28 -8.32
CA THR A 146 7.11 1.23 -7.17
C THR A 146 7.25 2.61 -6.53
N PHE A 147 7.09 2.67 -5.21
CA PHE A 147 7.41 3.85 -4.42
C PHE A 147 8.85 3.80 -3.92
N ILE A 148 9.54 4.92 -4.07
CA ILE A 148 10.87 5.18 -3.51
C ILE A 148 10.85 6.39 -2.58
N GLU A 149 11.87 6.50 -1.74
CA GLU A 149 12.15 7.71 -0.97
C GLU A 149 13.25 8.51 -1.67
N LEU A 150 12.95 9.77 -1.99
CA LEU A 150 13.88 10.74 -2.57
C LEU A 150 13.77 12.06 -1.80
N ASP A 151 14.88 12.50 -1.21
CA ASP A 151 14.96 13.72 -0.38
C ASP A 151 13.87 13.81 0.70
N GLY A 152 13.58 12.67 1.35
CA GLY A 152 12.55 12.56 2.38
C GLY A 152 11.11 12.54 1.86
N ASN A 153 10.91 12.53 0.54
CA ASN A 153 9.59 12.46 -0.09
C ASN A 153 9.31 11.07 -0.65
N ALA A 154 8.04 10.66 -0.60
CA ALA A 154 7.59 9.48 -1.32
C ALA A 154 7.38 9.85 -2.78
N VAL A 155 8.03 9.10 -3.66
CA VAL A 155 8.01 9.31 -5.10
C VAL A 155 7.60 8.01 -5.77
N LEU A 156 6.58 8.08 -6.60
CA LEU A 156 6.12 6.96 -7.41
C LEU A 156 6.91 6.93 -8.72
N VAL A 157 7.56 5.80 -8.99
CA VAL A 157 8.10 5.45 -10.31
C VAL A 157 6.91 5.12 -11.21
N TRP A 158 6.66 5.91 -12.25
CA TRP A 158 5.47 5.75 -13.09
C TRP A 158 5.75 6.02 -14.56
N HIS A 159 5.70 4.98 -15.40
CA HIS A 159 5.82 4.98 -16.87
C HIS A 159 6.81 6.00 -17.47
N ARG A 160 6.41 7.28 -17.56
CA ARG A 160 7.11 8.40 -18.21
C ARG A 160 7.78 9.37 -17.23
N GLY A 161 7.92 9.01 -15.96
CA GLY A 161 8.68 9.83 -15.02
C GLY A 161 8.45 9.50 -13.55
N LEU A 162 8.84 10.45 -12.72
CA LEU A 162 8.69 10.39 -11.27
C LEU A 162 7.59 11.32 -10.81
N LEU A 163 6.78 10.82 -9.88
CA LEU A 163 5.63 11.53 -9.34
C LEU A 163 5.78 11.66 -7.84
N ARG A 164 5.99 12.88 -7.34
CA ARG A 164 5.96 13.15 -5.91
C ARG A 164 4.54 12.98 -5.40
N TRP A 165 4.40 12.26 -4.30
CA TRP A 165 3.12 11.96 -3.69
C TRP A 165 2.73 12.97 -2.62
N PHE A 166 1.44 13.30 -2.60
CA PHE A 166 0.73 14.03 -1.56
C PHE A 166 -0.58 13.32 -1.24
N PHE A 167 -1.24 13.69 -0.15
CA PHE A 167 -2.53 13.09 0.20
C PHE A 167 -3.64 13.41 -0.81
N GLU A 168 -3.52 14.53 -1.52
CA GLU A 168 -4.48 15.02 -2.50
C GLU A 168 -4.19 14.53 -3.92
N GLY A 169 -3.01 13.96 -4.18
CA GLY A 169 -2.62 13.56 -5.53
C GLY A 169 -1.11 13.50 -5.73
N TYR A 170 -0.72 13.64 -6.99
CA TYR A 170 0.66 13.57 -7.45
C TYR A 170 1.07 14.86 -8.14
N SER A 171 2.35 15.19 -8.06
CA SER A 171 2.98 16.20 -8.91
C SER A 171 4.19 15.61 -9.62
N ARG A 172 4.40 15.97 -10.88
CA ARG A 172 5.58 15.54 -11.62
C ARG A 172 6.86 16.11 -11.01
N LEU A 173 7.91 15.31 -11.03
CA LEU A 173 9.28 15.76 -10.79
C LEU A 173 10.00 15.85 -12.14
N ASP A 174 10.73 16.96 -12.33
CA ASP A 174 11.52 17.20 -13.53
C ASP A 174 12.86 16.45 -13.47
N GLU A 175 13.40 16.30 -12.27
CA GLU A 175 14.66 15.62 -12.02
C GLU A 175 14.46 14.13 -11.71
N SER A 176 15.37 13.32 -12.23
CA SER A 176 15.41 11.89 -12.00
C SER A 176 16.82 11.49 -11.58
N PRO A 177 16.97 10.57 -10.60
CA PRO A 177 18.26 9.95 -10.32
C PRO A 177 18.83 9.28 -11.58
N ALA A 178 20.15 9.10 -11.61
CA ALA A 178 20.78 8.28 -12.64
C ALA A 178 20.22 6.85 -12.60
N ALA A 179 20.09 6.20 -13.75
CA ALA A 179 19.56 4.83 -13.84
C ALA A 179 20.34 3.83 -12.95
N SER A 180 21.64 4.04 -12.77
CA SER A 180 22.50 3.22 -11.90
C SER A 180 22.47 3.61 -10.42
N ALA A 181 21.74 4.66 -10.03
CA ALA A 181 21.70 5.13 -8.65
C ALA A 181 21.03 4.09 -7.74
N SER A 182 21.61 3.88 -6.55
CA SER A 182 20.92 3.17 -5.46
C SER A 182 19.87 4.10 -4.86
N VAL A 183 18.64 3.60 -4.74
CA VAL A 183 17.52 4.32 -4.13
C VAL A 183 16.82 3.46 -3.09
N ARG A 184 16.22 4.13 -2.11
CA ARG A 184 15.47 3.50 -1.02
C ARG A 184 14.05 3.18 -1.47
N VAL A 185 13.68 1.92 -1.50
CA VAL A 185 12.39 1.42 -1.97
C VAL A 185 11.42 1.22 -0.81
N LEU A 186 10.24 1.84 -0.90
CA LEU A 186 9.16 1.75 0.08
C LEU A 186 8.20 0.58 -0.22
N THR A 187 7.95 0.27 -1.49
CA THR A 187 7.07 -0.84 -1.86
C THR A 187 7.68 -2.18 -1.42
N PRO A 188 6.92 -3.10 -0.77
CA PRO A 188 7.43 -4.42 -0.39
C PRO A 188 8.06 -5.18 -1.56
N ALA A 189 9.17 -5.87 -1.31
CA ALA A 189 9.97 -6.52 -2.36
C ALA A 189 9.15 -7.48 -3.23
N SER A 190 8.35 -8.37 -2.62
CA SER A 190 7.49 -9.29 -3.36
C SER A 190 6.43 -8.60 -4.24
N VAL A 191 6.01 -7.38 -3.87
CA VAL A 191 5.09 -6.56 -4.67
C VAL A 191 5.82 -5.89 -5.82
N VAL A 192 7.07 -5.45 -5.63
CA VAL A 192 7.93 -4.97 -6.72
C VAL A 192 8.14 -6.08 -7.76
N THR A 193 8.36 -7.33 -7.33
CA THR A 193 8.46 -8.48 -8.25
C THR A 193 7.17 -8.69 -9.05
N VAL A 194 6.00 -8.51 -8.41
CA VAL A 194 4.70 -8.57 -9.08
C VAL A 194 4.54 -7.49 -10.14
N PHE A 195 4.97 -6.26 -9.86
CA PHE A 195 4.94 -5.17 -10.83
C PHE A 195 5.88 -5.44 -12.01
N ARG A 196 7.06 -6.00 -11.74
CA ARG A 196 8.01 -6.41 -12.79
C ARG A 196 7.43 -7.50 -13.70
N ALA A 197 6.57 -8.37 -13.16
CA ALA A 197 5.85 -9.38 -13.93
C ALA A 197 4.64 -8.83 -14.71
N GLY A 198 4.40 -7.51 -14.70
CA GLY A 198 3.39 -6.84 -15.53
C GLY A 198 2.09 -6.48 -14.82
N PHE A 199 1.97 -6.75 -13.51
CA PHE A 199 0.82 -6.28 -12.74
C PHE A 199 0.91 -4.77 -12.53
N SER A 200 -0.06 -4.01 -13.01
CA SER A 200 -0.08 -2.54 -12.86
C SER A 200 -1.03 -2.13 -11.73
N PRO A 201 -0.59 -1.35 -10.72
CA PRO A 201 -1.48 -0.84 -9.68
C PRO A 201 -2.37 0.30 -10.20
N GLY A 202 -3.58 0.42 -9.64
CA GLY A 202 -4.41 1.61 -9.86
C GLY A 202 -3.81 2.86 -9.20
N VAL A 203 -3.78 3.96 -9.94
CA VAL A 203 -3.27 5.26 -9.48
C VAL A 203 -4.34 6.34 -9.53
N HIS A 204 -4.23 7.35 -8.67
CA HIS A 204 -5.11 8.51 -8.70
C HIS A 204 -5.01 9.26 -10.04
N VAL A 205 -6.12 9.90 -10.47
CA VAL A 205 -6.20 10.57 -11.78
C VAL A 205 -5.11 11.62 -12.01
N SER A 206 -4.64 12.27 -10.93
CA SER A 206 -3.54 13.24 -10.99
C SER A 206 -2.19 12.64 -11.44
N ALA A 207 -2.02 11.32 -11.40
CA ALA A 207 -0.84 10.65 -11.94
C ALA A 207 -0.77 10.67 -13.48
N ASN A 208 -1.89 11.01 -14.12
CA ASN A 208 -2.01 11.12 -15.58
C ASN A 208 -2.04 12.57 -16.06
N SER A 209 -1.88 13.54 -15.15
CA SER A 209 -1.88 14.98 -15.45
C SER A 209 -0.52 15.48 -15.91
#